data_AF-A0A7S2LL06-F1
#
_entry.id   AF-A0A7S2LL06-F1
#
_cell.length_a   1.000
_cell.length_b   1.000
_cell.length_c   1.000
_cell.angle_alpha   90.00
_cell.angle_beta   90.00
_cell.angle_gamma   90.00
#
_symmetry.space_group_name_H-M   'P 1'
#
loop_
_entity.id
_entity.type
_entity.pdbx_description
1 polymer ?
#
loop_
_entity_poly.entity_id
_entity_poly.type
_entity_poly.pdbx_seq_one_letter_code
_entity_poly.pdbx_strand_id
1 'polypeptide(L)'
;KRSCTDVGCALLFFAFLYGLWATYLGARREGNIEKLTRGFDWKGDICGVDPGVEDKPMLFWCTAAAPSARLTLLDGVCVPRCPRDAQSASWCPGTPMPFQHRSPEADGTQQVMIGMVRNLTLRADYPTVPALSYCFPTQDMVMLRRILRDTHLTTLTQQVYLACRGAMESWRFLVAVAAASAGIGYAFLFVLWLCFAHLIYGLVFVAHVLFGFCCYTAVRAGLNEHDNILAGYFEAETAQAAAWATAVACAACWFVFSAL
;
A
#
# COMPACT_ATOMS: atom_id res chain seq x y z
N LYS A 1 8.05 -15.83 -34.59
CA LYS A 1 6.93 -15.01 -34.04
C LYS A 1 6.68 -15.44 -32.59
N ARG A 2 7.11 -14.64 -31.59
CA ARG A 2 6.90 -14.90 -30.14
C ARG A 2 5.52 -14.42 -29.62
N SER A 3 4.57 -14.20 -30.53
CA SER A 3 3.31 -13.48 -30.23
C SER A 3 2.34 -14.23 -29.32
N CYS A 4 2.50 -15.53 -29.09
CA CYS A 4 1.47 -16.34 -28.43
C CYS A 4 1.62 -16.39 -26.90
N THR A 5 2.85 -16.48 -26.38
CA THR A 5 3.12 -16.53 -24.93
C THR A 5 3.02 -15.16 -24.25
N ASP A 6 3.37 -14.08 -24.96
CA ASP A 6 3.29 -12.73 -24.39
C ASP A 6 1.84 -12.31 -24.08
N VAL A 7 0.87 -12.73 -24.90
CA VAL A 7 -0.55 -12.42 -24.69
C VAL A 7 -1.06 -13.09 -23.40
N GLY A 8 -0.71 -14.35 -23.16
CA GLY A 8 -1.12 -15.06 -21.94
C GLY A 8 -0.53 -14.44 -20.67
N CYS A 9 0.78 -14.15 -20.68
CA CYS A 9 1.44 -13.48 -19.55
C CYS A 9 0.88 -12.07 -19.31
N ALA A 10 0.61 -11.30 -20.37
CA ALA A 10 -0.01 -9.98 -20.26
C ALA A 10 -1.41 -10.08 -19.64
N LEU A 11 -2.24 -11.04 -20.07
CA LEU A 11 -3.58 -11.24 -19.49
C LEU A 11 -3.51 -11.58 -17.98
N LEU A 12 -2.59 -12.45 -17.57
CA LEU A 12 -2.36 -12.79 -16.16
C LEU A 12 -1.92 -11.56 -15.35
N PHE A 13 -1.01 -10.76 -15.90
CA PHE A 13 -0.54 -9.52 -15.28
C PHE A 13 -1.68 -8.50 -15.11
N PHE A 14 -2.48 -8.28 -16.16
CA PHE A 14 -3.63 -7.37 -16.08
C PHE A 14 -4.73 -7.88 -15.13
N ALA A 15 -4.96 -9.20 -15.07
CA ALA A 15 -5.88 -9.79 -14.11
C ALA A 15 -5.42 -9.55 -12.66
N PHE A 16 -4.11 -9.67 -12.39
CA PHE A 16 -3.54 -9.36 -11.08
C PHE A 16 -3.67 -7.88 -10.73
N LEU A 17 -3.30 -6.97 -11.65
CA LEU A 17 -3.47 -5.53 -11.44
C LEU A 17 -4.93 -5.15 -11.20
N TYR A 18 -5.85 -5.76 -11.94
CA TYR A 18 -7.28 -5.58 -11.74
C TYR A 18 -7.71 -6.03 -10.34
N GLY A 19 -7.24 -7.18 -9.87
CA GLY A 19 -7.51 -7.66 -8.51
C GLY A 19 -6.99 -6.72 -7.41
N LEU A 20 -5.77 -6.19 -7.57
CA LEU A 20 -5.22 -5.17 -6.66
C LEU A 20 -6.05 -3.87 -6.69
N TRP A 21 -6.42 -3.42 -7.89
CA TRP A 21 -7.24 -2.22 -8.05
C TRP A 21 -8.63 -2.39 -7.43
N ALA A 22 -9.27 -3.54 -7.64
CA ALA A 22 -10.59 -3.86 -7.09
C ALA A 22 -10.56 -3.94 -5.56
N THR A 23 -9.54 -4.59 -4.98
CA THR A 23 -9.38 -4.65 -3.51
C THR A 23 -9.08 -3.27 -2.93
N TYR A 24 -8.25 -2.45 -3.60
CA TYR A 24 -8.03 -1.05 -3.22
C TYR A 24 -9.32 -0.23 -3.24
N LEU A 25 -10.12 -0.33 -4.30
CA LEU A 25 -11.41 0.38 -4.40
C LEU A 25 -12.40 -0.10 -3.33
N GLY A 26 -12.45 -1.40 -3.04
CA GLY A 26 -13.27 -1.95 -1.95
C GLY A 26 -12.85 -1.38 -0.60
N ALA A 27 -11.56 -1.43 -0.29
CA ALA A 27 -10.99 -0.85 0.93
C ALA A 27 -11.23 0.66 1.03
N ARG A 28 -11.23 1.40 -0.10
CA ARG A 28 -11.53 2.84 -0.12
C ARG A 28 -13.02 3.17 0.04
N ARG A 29 -13.92 2.28 -0.40
CA ARG A 29 -15.38 2.47 -0.27
C ARG A 29 -15.87 2.17 1.14
N GLU A 30 -15.32 1.13 1.76
CA GLU A 30 -15.74 0.67 3.09
C GLU A 30 -14.84 1.22 4.21
N GLY A 31 -13.58 1.51 3.91
CA GLY A 31 -12.62 2.02 4.88
C GLY A 31 -12.79 3.51 5.13
N ASN A 32 -13.05 3.88 6.38
CA ASN A 32 -12.97 5.26 6.83
C ASN A 32 -11.51 5.60 7.20
N ILE A 33 -10.80 6.30 6.31
CA ILE A 33 -9.39 6.70 6.52
C ILE A 33 -9.25 7.64 7.73
N GLU A 34 -10.30 8.37 8.10
CA GLU A 34 -10.26 9.29 9.22
C GLU A 34 -10.07 8.57 10.56
N LYS A 35 -10.40 7.27 10.63
CA LYS A 35 -10.08 6.39 11.77
C LYS A 35 -8.57 6.24 12.03
N LEU A 36 -7.73 6.48 11.03
CA LEU A 36 -6.27 6.39 11.15
C LEU A 36 -5.63 7.72 11.52
N THR A 37 -6.24 8.85 11.14
CA THR A 37 -5.66 10.19 11.30
C THR A 37 -6.23 10.97 12.48
N ARG A 38 -7.38 10.52 13.03
CA ARG A 38 -8.08 11.19 14.12
C ARG A 38 -8.22 10.27 15.33
N GLY A 39 -8.38 10.89 16.49
CA GLY A 39 -8.63 10.19 17.74
C GLY A 39 -10.08 9.74 17.88
N PHE A 40 -10.30 8.77 18.75
CA PHE A 40 -11.62 8.32 19.19
C PHE A 40 -11.88 8.81 20.62
N ASP A 41 -13.09 9.27 20.89
CA ASP A 41 -13.50 9.53 22.27
C ASP A 41 -13.82 8.22 23.02
N TRP A 42 -14.19 8.35 24.28
CA TRP A 42 -14.55 7.24 25.15
C TRP A 42 -15.82 6.48 24.72
N LYS A 43 -16.64 7.05 23.82
CA LYS A 43 -17.81 6.38 23.22
C LYS A 43 -17.45 5.61 21.96
N GLY A 44 -16.27 5.89 21.39
CA GLY A 44 -15.84 5.35 20.10
C GLY A 44 -16.21 6.25 18.92
N ASP A 45 -16.65 7.49 19.18
CA ASP A 45 -16.93 8.48 18.14
C ASP A 45 -15.61 9.09 17.65
N ILE A 46 -15.46 9.25 16.34
CA ILE A 46 -14.29 9.84 15.68
C ILE A 46 -14.42 11.36 15.76
N CYS A 47 -13.46 12.01 16.42
CA CYS A 47 -13.46 13.45 16.63
C CYS A 47 -13.49 14.23 15.30
N GLY A 48 -14.51 15.08 15.14
CA GLY A 48 -14.73 15.91 13.95
C GLY A 48 -15.31 15.17 12.74
N VAL A 49 -15.84 13.96 12.90
CA VAL A 49 -16.40 13.13 11.81
C VAL A 49 -17.79 12.62 12.17
N ASP A 50 -17.92 11.95 13.31
CA ASP A 50 -19.18 11.30 13.69
C ASP A 50 -20.22 12.30 14.21
N PRO A 51 -21.53 11.97 14.13
CA PRO A 51 -22.61 12.85 14.56
C PRO A 51 -22.52 13.27 16.03
N GLY A 52 -22.56 14.57 16.32
CA GLY A 52 -22.46 15.16 17.66
C GLY A 52 -21.05 15.58 18.11
N VAL A 53 -20.03 15.24 17.31
CA VAL A 53 -18.63 15.65 17.52
C VAL A 53 -18.00 16.28 16.27
N GLU A 54 -18.78 16.66 15.26
CA GLU A 54 -18.29 17.24 14.00
C GLU A 54 -17.55 18.56 14.21
N ASP A 55 -17.98 19.35 15.20
CA ASP A 55 -17.38 20.63 15.59
C ASP A 55 -16.17 20.47 16.52
N LYS A 56 -15.80 19.23 16.86
CA LYS A 56 -14.79 18.89 17.88
C LYS A 56 -13.67 18.02 17.30
N PRO A 57 -12.79 18.57 16.44
CA PRO A 57 -11.80 17.78 15.71
C PRO A 57 -10.60 17.32 16.56
N MET A 58 -10.43 17.82 17.78
CA MET A 58 -9.25 17.54 18.61
C MET A 58 -9.55 16.52 19.70
N LEU A 59 -8.69 15.52 19.90
CA LEU A 59 -8.79 14.60 21.03
C LEU A 59 -8.01 15.13 22.24
N PHE A 60 -8.68 15.24 23.38
CA PHE A 60 -8.11 15.61 24.68
C PHE A 60 -8.28 14.45 25.67
N TRP A 61 -7.29 14.19 26.53
CA TRP A 61 -7.36 13.10 27.51
C TRP A 61 -7.68 13.62 28.89
N CYS A 62 -8.72 13.09 29.52
CA CYS A 62 -9.06 13.48 30.88
C CYS A 62 -8.04 12.96 31.90
N THR A 63 -7.60 13.81 32.83
CA THR A 63 -6.85 13.36 34.00
C THR A 63 -7.77 12.61 34.94
N ALA A 64 -7.26 11.56 35.57
CA ALA A 64 -8.03 10.80 36.53
C ALA A 64 -8.30 11.65 37.79
N ALA A 65 -9.46 11.44 38.42
CA ALA A 65 -9.90 12.24 39.58
C ALA A 65 -9.00 12.11 40.82
N ALA A 66 -8.12 11.10 40.86
CA ALA A 66 -7.16 10.92 41.94
C ALA A 66 -5.72 11.16 41.43
N PRO A 67 -4.85 11.83 42.21
CA PRO A 67 -3.47 12.12 41.82
C PRO A 67 -2.60 10.87 41.55
N SER A 68 -3.03 9.70 42.01
CA SER A 68 -2.39 8.40 41.76
C SER A 68 -3.04 7.59 40.64
N ALA A 69 -4.20 8.01 40.13
CA ALA A 69 -4.93 7.23 39.16
C ALA A 69 -4.28 7.35 37.77
N ARG A 70 -4.10 6.19 37.14
CA ARG A 70 -3.43 6.07 35.85
C ARG A 70 -4.26 6.80 34.79
N LEU A 71 -3.58 7.62 33.97
CA LEU A 71 -4.16 8.13 32.75
C LEU A 71 -4.60 6.93 31.91
N THR A 72 -5.90 6.85 31.64
CA THR A 72 -6.44 5.80 30.79
C THR A 72 -6.66 6.41 29.42
N LEU A 73 -5.95 5.94 28.40
CA LEU A 73 -6.08 6.47 27.03
C LEU A 73 -7.49 6.30 26.45
N LEU A 74 -8.29 5.41 27.03
CA LEU A 74 -9.70 5.18 26.70
C LEU A 74 -10.63 6.31 27.18
N ASP A 75 -10.13 7.24 28.01
CA ASP A 75 -10.90 8.36 28.56
C ASP A 75 -10.68 9.66 27.76
N GLY A 76 -10.41 9.52 26.46
CA GLY A 76 -10.34 10.63 25.51
C GLY A 76 -11.70 11.28 25.29
N VAL A 77 -11.73 12.58 25.10
CA VAL A 77 -12.91 13.39 24.78
C VAL A 77 -12.62 14.29 23.58
N CYS A 78 -13.58 14.43 22.68
CA CYS A 78 -13.45 15.37 21.56
C CYS A 78 -13.70 16.79 22.04
N VAL A 79 -12.80 17.72 21.68
CA VAL A 79 -12.89 19.15 22.02
C VAL A 79 -12.74 20.00 20.75
N PRO A 80 -13.36 21.21 20.70
CA PRO A 80 -13.26 22.09 19.53
C PRO A 80 -11.85 22.65 19.36
N ARG A 81 -11.16 22.93 20.47
CA ARG A 81 -9.78 23.45 20.50
C ARG A 81 -9.08 22.91 21.74
N CYS A 82 -7.76 22.76 21.66
CA CYS A 82 -6.95 22.36 22.80
C CYS A 82 -6.95 23.44 23.89
N PRO A 83 -7.25 23.08 25.16
CA PRO A 83 -7.19 24.00 26.30
C PRO A 83 -5.80 24.63 26.44
N ARG A 84 -5.73 25.96 26.57
CA ARG A 84 -4.47 26.69 26.78
C ARG A 84 -4.16 26.96 28.25
N ASP A 85 -5.18 26.88 29.09
CA ASP A 85 -5.14 27.14 30.52
C ASP A 85 -6.10 26.17 31.24
N ALA A 86 -6.15 26.28 32.57
CA ALA A 86 -7.02 25.47 33.42
C ALA A 86 -8.39 26.15 33.70
N GLN A 87 -8.78 27.15 32.90
CA GLN A 87 -10.06 27.84 33.09
C GLN A 87 -11.21 27.15 32.37
N SER A 88 -10.92 26.41 31.30
CA SER A 88 -11.92 25.55 30.66
C SER A 88 -12.12 24.25 31.44
N ALA A 89 -13.29 23.66 31.27
CA ALA A 89 -13.63 22.39 31.87
C ALA A 89 -14.36 21.51 30.86
N SER A 90 -14.00 20.23 30.84
CA SER A 90 -14.56 19.23 29.94
C SER A 90 -15.28 18.12 30.72
N TRP A 91 -16.31 17.54 30.09
CA TRP A 91 -17.02 16.38 30.65
C TRP A 91 -16.17 15.13 30.52
N CYS A 92 -15.60 14.70 31.64
CA CYS A 92 -14.70 13.56 31.68
C CYS A 92 -15.40 12.29 32.16
N PRO A 93 -15.20 11.16 31.48
CA PRO A 93 -15.72 9.88 31.96
C PRO A 93 -15.07 9.48 33.28
N GLY A 94 -15.89 8.97 34.20
CA GLY A 94 -15.45 8.26 35.38
C GLY A 94 -15.07 6.80 35.06
N THR A 95 -14.66 6.08 36.08
CA THR A 95 -14.33 4.64 35.99
C THR A 95 -15.52 3.85 35.45
N PRO A 96 -15.34 2.97 34.44
CA PRO A 96 -16.41 2.11 33.94
C PRO A 96 -16.92 1.17 35.04
N MET A 97 -18.22 1.21 35.31
CA MET A 97 -18.91 0.30 36.19
C MET A 97 -19.69 -0.71 35.34
N PRO A 98 -19.34 -2.01 35.36
CA PRO A 98 -20.09 -3.00 34.59
C PRO A 98 -21.50 -3.14 35.16
N PHE A 99 -22.48 -3.28 34.29
CA PHE A 99 -23.83 -3.69 34.68
C PHE A 99 -24.25 -4.92 33.88
N GLN A 100 -25.07 -5.76 34.51
CA GLN A 100 -25.64 -6.93 33.87
C GLN A 100 -27.14 -6.84 33.97
N HIS A 101 -27.81 -6.80 32.82
CA HIS A 101 -29.26 -6.93 32.76
C HIS A 101 -29.59 -8.30 32.18
N ARG A 102 -30.28 -9.14 32.97
CA ARG A 102 -30.77 -10.44 32.51
C ARG A 102 -32.19 -10.23 32.01
N SER A 103 -32.39 -10.41 30.70
CA SER A 103 -33.74 -10.45 30.14
C SER A 103 -34.46 -11.70 30.65
N PRO A 104 -35.78 -11.66 30.89
CA PRO A 104 -36.54 -12.86 31.19
C PRO A 104 -36.33 -13.91 30.09
N GLU A 105 -36.20 -15.17 30.53
CA GLU A 105 -35.96 -16.32 29.67
C GLU A 105 -37.17 -16.56 28.75
N ALA A 106 -36.92 -16.57 27.45
CA ALA A 106 -37.91 -16.88 26.43
C ALA A 106 -37.36 -18.01 25.55
N ASP A 107 -38.16 -19.05 25.34
CA ASP A 107 -37.85 -20.17 24.45
C ASP A 107 -36.55 -20.94 24.81
N GLY A 108 -36.27 -21.09 26.11
CA GLY A 108 -35.06 -21.78 26.60
C GLY A 108 -33.74 -21.06 26.27
N THR A 109 -33.81 -19.78 25.85
CA THR A 109 -32.63 -18.94 25.62
C THR A 109 -32.56 -17.81 26.65
N GLN A 110 -31.39 -17.65 27.26
CA GLN A 110 -31.10 -16.57 28.20
C GLN A 110 -30.24 -15.51 27.51
N GLN A 111 -30.78 -14.31 27.36
CA GLN A 111 -30.01 -13.15 26.89
C GLN A 111 -29.47 -12.37 28.08
N VAL A 112 -28.14 -12.26 28.17
CA VAL A 112 -27.45 -11.45 29.18
C VAL A 112 -26.82 -10.24 28.48
N MET A 113 -27.36 -9.05 28.76
CA MET A 113 -26.76 -7.80 28.30
C MET A 113 -25.70 -7.38 29.32
N ILE A 114 -24.44 -7.43 28.91
CA ILE A 114 -23.31 -6.91 29.69
C ILE A 114 -22.95 -5.54 29.10
N GLY A 115 -23.15 -4.49 29.88
CA GLY A 115 -22.81 -3.13 29.48
C GLY A 115 -21.90 -2.45 30.50
N MET A 116 -21.48 -1.23 30.19
CA MET A 116 -20.72 -0.37 31.11
C MET A 116 -21.45 0.95 31.29
N VAL A 117 -21.63 1.39 32.54
CA VAL A 117 -22.06 2.74 32.87
C VAL A 117 -20.85 3.54 33.33
N ARG A 118 -20.76 4.80 32.88
CA ARG A 118 -19.73 5.76 33.31
C ARG A 118 -20.42 7.02 33.78
N ASN A 119 -20.03 7.51 34.95
CA ASN A 119 -20.48 8.82 35.44
C ASN A 119 -19.63 9.91 34.81
N LEU A 120 -20.24 10.86 34.11
CA LEU A 120 -19.54 12.01 33.57
C LEU A 120 -19.40 13.07 34.65
N THR A 121 -18.17 13.51 34.91
CA THR A 121 -17.90 14.61 35.83
C THR A 121 -17.20 15.74 35.09
N LEU A 122 -17.67 16.96 35.31
CA LEU A 122 -17.03 18.15 34.78
C LEU A 122 -15.70 18.34 35.53
N ARG A 123 -14.58 18.34 34.81
CA ARG A 123 -13.23 18.50 35.38
C ARG A 123 -12.53 19.68 34.73
N ALA A 124 -11.74 20.41 35.51
CA ALA A 124 -10.88 21.45 34.98
C ALA A 124 -9.87 20.85 34.00
N ASP A 125 -9.71 21.49 32.85
CA ASP A 125 -8.74 21.09 31.84
C ASP A 125 -7.32 21.46 32.28
N TYR A 126 -6.32 20.94 31.56
CA TYR A 126 -4.92 21.30 31.74
C TYR A 126 -4.35 21.88 30.44
N PRO A 127 -3.33 22.75 30.53
CA PRO A 127 -2.76 23.39 29.35
C PRO A 127 -2.14 22.36 28.40
N THR A 128 -2.54 22.45 27.14
CA THR A 128 -2.12 21.56 26.05
C THR A 128 -1.71 22.34 24.81
N VAL A 129 -0.92 21.70 23.95
CA VAL A 129 -0.58 22.18 22.62
C VAL A 129 -1.21 21.28 21.56
N PRO A 130 -1.81 21.86 20.51
CA PRO A 130 -2.33 21.08 19.39
C PRO A 130 -1.16 20.51 18.58
N ALA A 131 -1.18 19.21 18.31
CA ALA A 131 -0.35 18.61 17.27
C ALA A 131 -1.15 17.52 16.54
N LEU A 132 -1.25 17.65 15.20
CA LEU A 132 -2.20 16.91 14.38
C LEU A 132 -3.64 17.10 14.93
N SER A 133 -4.36 16.02 15.20
CA SER A 133 -5.74 16.03 15.73
C SER A 133 -5.79 15.73 17.24
N TYR A 134 -4.69 15.98 17.96
CA TYR A 134 -4.52 15.62 19.37
C TYR A 134 -4.03 16.80 20.21
N CYS A 135 -4.43 16.82 21.48
CA CYS A 135 -4.00 17.81 22.46
C CYS A 135 -2.95 17.21 23.41
N PHE A 136 -1.70 17.63 23.29
CA PHE A 136 -0.60 17.12 24.11
C PHE A 136 -0.32 18.01 25.32
N PRO A 137 -0.11 17.46 26.53
CA PRO A 137 0.23 18.24 27.72
C PRO A 137 1.55 18.98 27.53
N THR A 138 1.62 20.26 27.92
CA THR A 138 2.85 21.06 27.86
C THR A 138 3.66 21.04 29.15
N GLN A 139 2.98 21.00 30.30
CA GLN A 139 3.61 21.13 31.61
C GLN A 139 3.97 19.77 32.24
N ASP A 140 3.19 18.73 31.95
CA ASP A 140 3.40 17.39 32.50
C ASP A 140 4.09 16.46 31.50
N MET A 141 5.43 16.46 31.54
CA MET A 141 6.27 15.57 30.73
C MET A 141 6.09 14.09 31.09
N VAL A 142 5.66 13.76 32.31
CA VAL A 142 5.41 12.37 32.72
C VAL A 142 4.15 11.88 32.04
N MET A 143 3.10 12.71 31.99
CA MET A 143 1.87 12.45 31.27
C MET A 143 2.14 12.30 29.77
N LEU A 144 2.92 13.22 29.17
CA LEU A 144 3.31 13.13 27.76
C LEU A 144 4.02 11.81 27.46
N ARG A 145 5.01 11.43 28.28
CA ARG A 145 5.76 10.18 28.09
C ARG A 145 4.88 8.94 28.19
N ARG A 146 3.86 8.95 29.06
CA ARG A 146 2.87 7.86 29.16
C ARG A 146 1.99 7.80 27.92
N ILE A 147 1.43 8.94 27.48
CA ILE A 147 0.65 9.00 26.25
C ILE A 147 1.46 8.44 25.10
N LEU A 148 2.69 8.91 24.91
CA LEU A 148 3.58 8.47 23.83
C LEU A 148 3.96 6.98 23.90
N ARG A 149 4.07 6.41 25.11
CA ARG A 149 4.37 4.99 25.32
C ARG A 149 3.15 4.11 25.05
N ASP A 150 1.98 4.53 25.54
CA ASP A 150 0.77 3.71 25.55
C ASP A 150 -0.03 3.87 24.25
N THR A 151 0.09 5.01 23.54
CA THR A 151 -0.56 5.22 22.23
C THR A 151 0.19 4.58 21.05
N HIS A 152 1.33 3.91 21.30
CA HIS A 152 2.18 3.30 20.26
C HIS A 152 2.65 4.27 19.16
N LEU A 153 2.49 5.60 19.35
CA LEU A 153 2.75 6.60 18.32
C LEU A 153 4.24 6.88 18.07
N THR A 154 5.16 6.35 18.89
CA THR A 154 6.50 6.95 18.99
C THR A 154 7.67 6.14 18.49
N THR A 155 7.52 4.88 18.11
CA THR A 155 8.67 4.13 17.57
C THR A 155 8.31 3.29 16.36
N LEU A 156 9.08 3.48 15.29
CA LEU A 156 9.05 2.67 14.07
C LEU A 156 9.18 1.17 14.39
N THR A 157 9.97 0.82 15.42
CA THR A 157 10.10 -0.55 15.91
C THR A 157 8.80 -1.13 16.47
N GLN A 158 7.98 -0.32 17.16
CA GLN A 158 6.71 -0.77 17.71
C GLN A 158 5.60 -0.83 16.64
N GLN A 159 5.63 0.07 15.66
CA GLN A 159 4.79 -0.05 14.45
C GLN A 159 5.12 -1.31 13.65
N VAL A 160 6.41 -1.61 13.46
CA VAL A 160 6.86 -2.86 12.85
C VAL A 160 6.40 -4.06 13.66
N TYR A 161 6.52 -4.02 15.00
CA TYR A 161 6.04 -5.11 15.86
C TYR A 161 4.53 -5.34 15.74
N LEU A 162 3.72 -4.27 15.73
CA LEU A 162 2.27 -4.37 15.56
C LEU A 162 1.90 -4.88 14.15
N ALA A 163 2.59 -4.42 13.11
CA ALA A 163 2.43 -4.94 11.76
C ALA A 163 2.81 -6.43 11.69
N CYS A 164 3.92 -6.83 12.32
CA CYS A 164 4.33 -8.23 12.44
C CYS A 164 3.31 -9.06 13.21
N ARG A 165 2.72 -8.54 14.28
CA ARG A 165 1.69 -9.23 15.04
C ARG A 165 0.40 -9.38 14.24
N GLY A 166 -0.04 -8.34 13.52
CA GLY A 166 -1.17 -8.43 12.60
C GLY A 166 -0.92 -9.43 11.46
N ALA A 167 0.31 -9.46 10.95
CA ALA A 167 0.76 -10.47 9.98
C ALA A 167 0.73 -11.89 10.57
N MET A 168 1.18 -12.07 11.82
CA MET A 168 1.12 -13.36 12.53
C MET A 168 -0.31 -13.79 12.84
N GLU A 169 -1.22 -12.89 13.22
CA GLU A 169 -2.64 -13.22 13.40
C GLU A 169 -3.26 -13.67 12.08
N SER A 170 -2.78 -13.13 10.96
CA SER A 170 -3.18 -13.48 9.60
C SER A 170 -2.29 -14.55 8.94
N TRP A 171 -1.52 -15.33 9.71
CA TRP A 171 -0.48 -16.23 9.15
C TRP A 171 -1.01 -17.24 8.13
N ARG A 172 -2.26 -17.71 8.29
CA ARG A 172 -2.89 -18.66 7.35
C ARG A 172 -3.06 -18.04 5.95
N PHE A 173 -3.44 -16.77 5.89
CA PHE A 173 -3.54 -16.03 4.64
C PHE A 173 -2.15 -15.84 4.01
N LEU A 174 -1.14 -15.48 4.81
CA LEU A 174 0.23 -15.33 4.31
C LEU A 174 0.81 -16.65 3.77
N VAL A 175 0.58 -17.76 4.45
CA VAL A 175 0.98 -19.11 3.97
C VAL A 175 0.26 -19.45 2.67
N ALA A 176 -1.04 -19.15 2.56
CA ALA A 176 -1.79 -19.36 1.33
C ALA A 176 -1.24 -18.52 0.17
N VAL A 177 -0.92 -17.24 0.41
CA VAL A 177 -0.30 -16.35 -0.58
C VAL A 177 1.10 -16.85 -0.98
N ALA A 178 1.91 -17.30 -0.02
CA ALA A 178 3.23 -17.85 -0.29
C ALA A 178 3.16 -19.14 -1.12
N ALA A 179 2.23 -20.04 -0.79
CA ALA A 179 1.99 -21.27 -1.55
C ALA A 179 1.47 -20.97 -2.97
N ALA A 180 0.54 -20.02 -3.11
CA ALA A 180 0.05 -19.58 -4.41
C ALA A 180 1.16 -18.95 -5.25
N SER A 181 1.99 -18.09 -4.66
CA SER A 181 3.17 -17.50 -5.30
C SER A 181 4.15 -18.56 -5.80
N ALA A 182 4.49 -19.54 -4.95
CA ALA A 182 5.33 -20.66 -5.34
C ALA A 182 4.70 -21.47 -6.50
N GLY A 183 3.41 -21.77 -6.42
CA GLY A 183 2.68 -22.48 -7.48
C GLY A 183 2.70 -21.73 -8.81
N ILE A 184 2.47 -20.41 -8.80
CA ILE A 184 2.54 -19.56 -9.98
C ILE A 184 3.98 -19.53 -10.53
N GLY A 185 4.99 -19.43 -9.66
CA GLY A 185 6.40 -19.48 -10.07
C GLY A 185 6.78 -20.80 -10.76
N TYR A 186 6.36 -21.94 -10.22
CA TYR A 186 6.58 -23.25 -10.85
C TYR A 186 5.82 -23.37 -12.17
N ALA A 187 4.58 -22.90 -12.25
CA ALA A 187 3.82 -22.88 -13.49
C ALA A 187 4.53 -22.04 -14.56
N PHE A 188 5.08 -20.88 -14.19
CA PHE A 188 5.88 -20.05 -15.10
C PHE A 188 7.15 -20.77 -15.58
N LEU A 189 7.90 -21.41 -14.67
CA LEU A 189 9.07 -22.21 -15.05
C LEU A 189 8.71 -23.39 -15.95
N PHE A 190 7.56 -24.03 -15.72
CA PHE A 190 7.05 -25.11 -16.55
C PHE A 190 6.68 -24.64 -17.96
N VAL A 191 6.00 -23.50 -18.06
CA VAL A 191 5.71 -22.85 -19.36
C VAL A 191 7.00 -22.46 -20.06
N LEU A 192 7.95 -21.88 -19.35
CA LEU A 192 9.27 -21.62 -19.90
C LEU A 192 9.90 -22.91 -20.41
N TRP A 193 9.93 -23.98 -19.63
CA TRP A 193 10.53 -25.24 -20.05
C TRP A 193 9.89 -25.83 -21.33
N LEU A 194 8.55 -25.81 -21.43
CA LEU A 194 7.82 -26.25 -22.63
C LEU A 194 8.10 -25.36 -23.85
N CYS A 195 8.15 -24.05 -23.64
CA CYS A 195 8.25 -23.08 -24.73
C CYS A 195 9.68 -22.64 -25.03
N PHE A 196 10.67 -22.99 -24.21
CA PHE A 196 12.03 -22.43 -24.28
C PHE A 196 12.69 -22.74 -25.61
N ALA A 197 12.63 -24.01 -26.04
CA ALA A 197 13.16 -24.43 -27.33
C ALA A 197 12.52 -23.63 -28.48
N HIS A 198 11.17 -23.58 -28.53
CA HIS A 198 10.43 -22.84 -29.55
C HIS A 198 10.71 -21.33 -29.51
N LEU A 199 10.91 -20.77 -28.32
CA LEU A 199 11.20 -19.36 -28.09
C LEU A 199 12.62 -19.00 -28.55
N ILE A 200 13.60 -19.87 -28.31
CA ILE A 200 14.97 -19.74 -28.83
C ILE A 200 14.97 -19.85 -30.35
N TYR A 201 14.43 -20.94 -30.92
CA TYR A 201 14.38 -21.12 -32.37
C TYR A 201 13.64 -19.96 -33.05
N GLY A 202 12.55 -19.49 -32.44
CA GLY A 202 11.80 -18.34 -32.94
C GLY A 202 12.60 -17.03 -32.92
N LEU A 203 13.52 -16.83 -31.97
CA LEU A 203 14.37 -15.63 -31.92
C LEU A 203 15.57 -15.73 -32.84
N VAL A 204 16.20 -16.91 -32.92
CA VAL A 204 17.26 -17.20 -33.89
C VAL A 204 16.71 -16.95 -35.30
N PHE A 205 15.52 -17.46 -35.62
CA PHE A 205 14.86 -17.23 -36.91
C PHE A 205 14.58 -15.74 -37.19
N VAL A 206 14.04 -15.00 -36.21
CA VAL A 206 13.79 -13.56 -36.38
C VAL A 206 15.10 -12.79 -36.58
N ALA A 207 16.16 -13.13 -35.85
CA ALA A 207 17.47 -12.52 -36.04
C ALA A 207 18.01 -12.77 -37.46
N HIS A 208 17.88 -14.00 -37.98
CA HIS A 208 18.26 -14.32 -39.36
C HIS A 208 17.48 -13.50 -40.39
N VAL A 209 16.16 -13.39 -40.23
CA VAL A 209 15.32 -12.57 -41.12
C VAL A 209 15.72 -11.09 -41.06
N LEU A 210 16.00 -10.57 -39.87
CA LEU A 210 16.43 -9.17 -39.70
C LEU A 210 17.81 -8.92 -40.33
N PHE A 211 18.80 -9.79 -40.10
CA PHE A 211 20.11 -9.65 -40.74
C PHE A 211 20.02 -9.77 -42.26
N GLY A 212 19.23 -10.72 -42.77
CA GLY A 212 18.98 -10.86 -44.21
C GLY A 212 18.30 -9.64 -44.81
N PHE A 213 17.30 -9.08 -44.12
CA PHE A 213 16.62 -7.86 -44.56
C PHE A 213 17.56 -6.65 -44.56
N CYS A 214 18.33 -6.43 -43.48
CA CYS A 214 19.31 -5.35 -43.40
C CYS A 214 20.37 -5.45 -44.51
N CYS A 215 20.89 -6.65 -44.75
CA CYS A 215 21.84 -6.93 -45.84
C CYS A 215 21.21 -6.61 -47.21
N TYR A 216 19.98 -7.10 -47.46
CA TYR A 216 19.25 -6.81 -48.70
C TYR A 216 19.05 -5.30 -48.92
N THR A 217 18.60 -4.57 -47.90
CA THR A 217 18.39 -3.12 -48.00
C THR A 217 19.70 -2.36 -48.22
N ALA A 218 20.79 -2.79 -47.59
CA ALA A 218 22.10 -2.16 -47.75
C ALA A 218 22.70 -2.42 -49.15
N VAL A 219 22.56 -3.64 -49.68
CA VAL A 219 22.94 -3.95 -51.08
C VAL A 219 22.10 -3.14 -52.06
N ARG A 220 20.78 -3.08 -51.85
CA ARG A 220 19.89 -2.30 -52.72
C ARG A 220 20.25 -0.80 -52.70
N ALA A 221 20.54 -0.24 -51.54
CA ALA A 221 21.01 1.14 -51.39
C ALA A 221 22.39 1.37 -52.04
N GLY A 222 23.27 0.37 -52.04
CA GLY A 222 24.56 0.43 -52.73
C GLY A 222 24.47 0.36 -54.26
N LEU A 223 23.42 -0.28 -54.78
CA LEU A 223 23.17 -0.43 -56.22
C LEU A 223 22.38 0.74 -56.82
N ASN A 224 21.42 1.29 -56.08
CA ASN A 224 20.55 2.38 -56.52
C ASN A 224 20.73 3.62 -55.63
N GLU A 225 21.31 4.69 -56.18
CA GLU A 225 21.51 5.95 -55.45
C GLU A 225 20.20 6.56 -54.93
N HIS A 226 19.12 6.45 -55.71
CA HIS A 226 17.79 6.94 -55.31
C HIS A 226 17.16 6.19 -54.13
N ASP A 227 17.56 4.94 -53.88
CA ASP A 227 17.06 4.13 -52.75
C ASP A 227 17.98 4.27 -51.52
N ASN A 228 19.06 5.04 -51.60
CA ASN A 228 20.04 5.15 -50.53
C ASN A 228 19.62 6.19 -49.48
N ILE A 229 19.11 5.70 -48.34
CA ILE A 229 18.70 6.53 -47.20
C ILE A 229 19.86 7.40 -46.66
N LEU A 230 21.12 6.98 -46.86
CA LEU A 230 22.30 7.72 -46.43
C LEU A 230 22.64 8.91 -47.32
N ALA A 231 22.10 8.98 -48.55
CA ALA A 231 22.34 10.10 -49.47
C ALA A 231 21.79 11.44 -48.94
N GLY A 232 20.87 11.41 -47.96
CA GLY A 232 20.41 12.62 -47.27
C GLY A 232 21.39 13.17 -46.23
N TYR A 233 22.41 12.41 -45.86
CA TYR A 233 23.35 12.75 -44.77
C TYR A 233 24.80 12.87 -45.24
N PHE A 234 25.16 12.21 -46.32
CA PHE A 234 26.53 12.07 -46.82
C PHE A 234 26.61 12.39 -48.32
N GLU A 235 27.80 12.75 -48.81
CA GLU A 235 28.05 12.89 -50.25
C GLU A 235 27.85 11.55 -50.96
N ALA A 236 27.38 11.57 -52.21
CA ALA A 236 26.92 10.38 -52.93
C ALA A 236 27.92 9.21 -52.89
N GLU A 237 29.21 9.47 -53.15
CA GLU A 237 30.26 8.44 -53.10
C GLU A 237 30.43 7.85 -51.69
N THR A 238 30.43 8.71 -50.67
CA THR A 238 30.55 8.26 -49.27
C THR A 238 29.31 7.51 -48.78
N ALA A 239 28.12 7.91 -49.22
CA ALA A 239 26.86 7.23 -48.92
C ALA A 239 26.83 5.83 -49.56
N GLN A 240 27.32 5.69 -50.79
CA GLN A 240 27.39 4.40 -51.48
C GLN A 240 28.43 3.49 -50.82
N ALA A 241 29.62 4.00 -50.50
CA ALA A 241 30.66 3.25 -49.79
C ALA A 241 30.17 2.77 -48.41
N ALA A 242 29.45 3.62 -47.67
CA ALA A 242 28.86 3.27 -46.37
C ALA A 242 27.78 2.18 -46.49
N ALA A 243 26.96 2.22 -47.56
CA ALA A 243 25.96 1.18 -47.82
C ALA A 243 26.61 -0.19 -48.08
N TRP A 244 27.67 -0.24 -48.89
CA TRP A 244 28.44 -1.47 -49.13
C TRP A 244 29.15 -1.99 -47.88
N ALA A 245 29.80 -1.10 -47.10
CA ALA A 245 30.43 -1.48 -45.84
C ALA A 245 29.41 -2.08 -44.86
N THR A 246 28.22 -1.50 -44.78
CA THR A 246 27.11 -2.00 -43.94
C THR A 246 26.62 -3.36 -44.44
N ALA A 247 26.47 -3.56 -45.75
CA ALA A 247 26.08 -4.84 -46.32
C ALA A 247 27.09 -5.95 -45.98
N VAL A 248 28.40 -5.69 -46.14
CA VAL A 248 29.46 -6.64 -45.80
C VAL A 248 29.47 -6.95 -44.31
N ALA A 249 29.33 -5.93 -43.45
CA ALA A 249 29.26 -6.11 -42.00
C ALA A 249 28.04 -6.96 -41.60
N CYS A 250 26.85 -6.69 -42.15
CA CYS A 250 25.65 -7.48 -41.90
C CYS A 250 25.80 -8.93 -42.38
N ALA A 251 26.39 -9.16 -43.55
CA ALA A 251 26.66 -10.50 -44.06
C ALA A 251 27.66 -11.26 -43.18
N ALA A 252 28.77 -10.63 -42.78
CA ALA A 252 29.75 -11.22 -41.88
C ALA A 252 29.13 -11.57 -40.51
N CYS A 253 28.37 -10.65 -39.90
CA CYS A 253 27.65 -10.92 -38.67
C CYS A 253 26.65 -12.07 -38.83
N TRP A 254 25.95 -12.14 -39.96
CA TRP A 254 25.02 -13.23 -40.25
C TRP A 254 25.72 -14.59 -40.35
N PHE A 255 26.87 -14.67 -41.04
CA PHE A 255 27.67 -15.89 -41.12
C PHE A 255 28.20 -16.33 -39.75
N VAL A 256 28.73 -15.40 -38.96
CA VAL A 256 29.19 -15.70 -37.59
C VAL A 256 28.03 -16.19 -36.73
N PHE A 257 26.87 -15.54 -36.81
CA PHE A 257 25.68 -15.94 -36.06
C PHE A 257 25.09 -17.28 -36.51
N SER A 258 25.26 -17.65 -37.78
CA SER A 258 24.80 -18.94 -38.32
C SER A 258 25.75 -20.10 -37.99
N ALA A 259 27.01 -19.79 -37.65
CA ALA A 259 28.03 -20.77 -37.28
C ALA A 259 28.06 -21.08 -35.78
N LEU A 260 27.37 -20.26 -34.96
CA LEU A 260 27.20 -20.43 -33.51
C LEU A 260 25.94 -21.23 -33.19
#